data_AF-A0A536KRP9-F1
#
_entry.id   AF-A0A536KRP9-F1
#
_cell.length_a   1.000
_cell.length_b   1.000
_cell.length_c   1.000
_cell.angle_alpha   90.00
_cell.angle_beta   90.00
_cell.angle_gamma   90.00
#
_symmetry.space_group_name_H-M   'P 1'
#
loop_
_entity.id
_entity.type
_entity.pdbx_description
1 polymer ?
#
loop_
_entity_poly.entity_id
_entity_poly.type
_entity_poly.pdbx_seq_one_letter_code
_entity_poly.pdbx_strand_id
1 'polypeptide(L)'
;MNDNESLLRYLGPQPEADGYPVNSAPGLVDRLDGLAEGLEAWPVQAGGFHALGNRLGVIFAVALGEKNLLLRLPGVPGDIPAFSPLPGWMLVEAWGGDDGRLAGLVRTALGGTEGLEP
;
A
#
# COMPACT_ATOMS: atom_id res chain seq x y z
N MET A 1 -3.89 12.89 14.78
CA MET A 1 -3.35 13.10 13.43
C MET A 1 -3.76 11.87 12.66
N ASN A 2 -4.57 12.01 11.62
CA ASN A 2 -5.11 10.85 10.90
C ASN A 2 -3.94 10.12 10.21
N ASP A 3 -3.88 8.79 10.32
CA ASP A 3 -2.76 8.01 9.80
C ASP A 3 -2.57 8.19 8.28
N ASN A 4 -3.64 8.47 7.55
CA ASN A 4 -3.58 8.85 6.14
C ASN A 4 -2.84 10.19 5.94
N GLU A 5 -2.97 11.17 6.84
CA GLU A 5 -2.24 12.44 6.74
C GLU A 5 -0.73 12.25 6.90
N SER A 6 -0.32 11.40 7.85
CA SER A 6 1.10 11.08 8.07
C SER A 6 1.70 10.38 6.85
N LEU A 7 0.94 9.45 6.25
CA LEU A 7 1.30 8.81 4.99
C LEU A 7 1.46 9.84 3.88
N LEU A 8 0.46 10.70 3.66
CA LEU A 8 0.48 11.68 2.57
C LEU A 8 1.65 12.67 2.71
N ARG A 9 2.00 13.07 3.94
CA ARG A 9 3.20 13.89 4.19
C ARG A 9 4.50 13.16 3.87
N TYR A 10 4.59 11.85 4.15
CA TYR A 10 5.76 11.04 3.82
C TYR A 10 5.92 10.87 2.30
N LEU A 11 4.82 10.60 1.59
CA LEU A 11 4.84 10.47 0.12
C LEU A 11 5.18 11.81 -0.56
N GLY A 12 4.82 12.93 0.08
CA GLY A 12 5.09 14.28 -0.40
C GLY A 12 4.18 14.70 -1.58
N PRO A 13 4.20 15.98 -1.96
CA PRO A 13 3.54 16.48 -3.17
C PRO A 13 4.36 16.13 -4.42
N GLN A 14 3.70 15.81 -5.54
CA GLN A 14 4.37 15.59 -6.84
C GLN A 14 3.55 16.18 -8.01
N PRO A 15 4.22 16.62 -9.11
CA PRO A 15 3.58 17.23 -10.26
C PRO A 15 2.74 16.22 -11.04
N GLU A 16 1.50 16.59 -11.35
CA GLU A 16 0.61 15.84 -12.24
C GLU A 16 1.24 15.72 -13.63
N ALA A 17 1.40 14.50 -14.15
CA ALA A 17 1.64 14.28 -15.57
C ALA A 17 0.54 13.36 -16.10
N ASP A 18 -0.26 13.90 -17.04
CA ASP A 18 -1.12 13.16 -17.97
C ASP A 18 -1.89 11.96 -17.39
N GLY A 19 -2.56 12.15 -16.25
CA GLY A 19 -3.58 11.22 -15.73
C GLY A 19 -3.06 9.85 -15.28
N TYR A 20 -1.76 9.59 -15.37
CA TYR A 20 -1.12 8.42 -14.78
C TYR A 20 -0.17 8.87 -13.65
N PRO A 21 -0.17 8.21 -12.50
CA PRO A 21 0.79 8.54 -11.47
C PRO A 21 2.17 8.09 -11.95
N VAL A 22 3.08 9.05 -12.21
CA VAL A 22 4.42 8.88 -12.83
C VAL A 22 5.28 7.81 -12.16
N ASN A 23 4.98 7.45 -10.91
CA ASN A 23 5.71 6.48 -10.11
C ASN A 23 4.97 5.15 -9.92
N SER A 24 3.91 4.91 -10.70
CA SER A 24 3.16 3.66 -10.65
C SER A 24 3.93 2.57 -11.40
N ALA A 25 4.17 1.48 -10.71
CA ALA A 25 4.70 0.28 -11.30
C ALA A 25 3.58 -0.55 -11.93
N PRO A 26 3.37 -0.51 -13.26
CA PRO A 26 2.22 -1.14 -13.89
C PRO A 26 2.07 -2.62 -13.51
N GLY A 27 3.16 -3.38 -13.42
CA GLY A 27 3.09 -4.80 -13.05
C GLY A 27 2.65 -5.04 -11.60
N LEU A 28 3.02 -4.15 -10.67
CA LEU A 28 2.57 -4.24 -9.27
C LEU A 28 1.16 -3.71 -9.10
N VAL A 29 0.79 -2.67 -9.86
CA VAL A 29 -0.57 -2.10 -9.88
C VAL A 29 -1.60 -3.13 -10.31
N ASP A 30 -1.37 -3.80 -11.45
CA ASP A 30 -2.29 -4.83 -11.96
C ASP A 30 -2.51 -5.95 -10.92
N ARG A 31 -1.45 -6.33 -10.21
CA ARG A 31 -1.52 -7.36 -9.15
C ARG A 31 -2.29 -6.87 -7.92
N LEU A 32 -2.10 -5.62 -7.51
CA LEU A 32 -2.86 -5.03 -6.40
C LEU A 32 -4.35 -4.90 -6.75
N ASP A 33 -4.66 -4.49 -7.99
CA ASP A 33 -6.04 -4.38 -8.46
C ASP A 33 -6.72 -5.75 -8.53
N GLY A 34 -6.01 -6.78 -9.00
CA GLY A 34 -6.50 -8.16 -8.95
C GLY A 34 -6.74 -8.67 -7.52
N LEU A 35 -5.98 -8.20 -6.53
CA LEU A 35 -6.22 -8.53 -5.13
C LEU A 35 -7.41 -7.75 -4.55
N ALA A 36 -7.63 -6.52 -4.98
CA ALA A 36 -8.69 -5.66 -4.46
C ALA A 36 -10.08 -6.30 -4.61
N GLU A 37 -10.34 -6.93 -5.77
CA GLU A 37 -11.61 -7.61 -6.07
C GLU A 37 -11.96 -8.71 -5.04
N GLY A 38 -10.95 -9.40 -4.49
CA GLY A 38 -11.13 -10.48 -3.53
C GLY A 38 -11.07 -10.06 -2.06
N LEU A 39 -10.78 -8.78 -1.77
CA LEU A 39 -10.46 -8.29 -0.43
C LEU A 39 -11.39 -7.20 0.10
N GLU A 40 -12.50 -6.90 -0.57
CA GLU A 40 -13.34 -5.73 -0.24
C GLU A 40 -12.48 -4.45 -0.07
N ALA A 41 -11.53 -4.27 -0.99
CA ALA A 41 -10.65 -3.11 -1.03
C ALA A 41 -10.86 -2.34 -2.34
N TRP A 42 -10.59 -1.05 -2.30
CA TRP A 42 -10.75 -0.17 -3.46
C TRP A 42 -9.43 0.44 -3.87
N PRO A 43 -9.12 0.45 -5.18
CA PRO A 43 -8.04 1.26 -5.71
C PRO A 43 -8.29 2.74 -5.42
N VAL A 44 -7.28 3.41 -4.85
CA VAL A 44 -7.29 4.84 -4.54
C VAL A 44 -5.94 5.45 -4.90
N GLN A 45 -5.88 6.79 -4.92
CA GLN A 45 -4.63 7.51 -5.10
C GLN A 45 -4.15 8.08 -3.77
N ALA A 46 -2.88 7.85 -3.45
CA ALA A 46 -2.22 8.39 -2.26
C ALA A 46 -0.97 9.16 -2.69
N GLY A 47 -0.98 10.49 -2.63
CA GLY A 47 0.18 11.31 -3.00
C GLY A 47 0.69 11.07 -4.42
N GLY A 48 -0.19 10.72 -5.38
CA GLY A 48 0.20 10.37 -6.74
C GLY A 48 0.84 8.98 -6.87
N PHE A 49 0.52 8.07 -5.95
CA PHE A 49 0.84 6.65 -6.05
C PHE A 49 -0.45 5.84 -6.03
N HIS A 50 -0.42 4.70 -6.73
CA HIS A 50 -1.50 3.73 -6.66
C HIS A 50 -1.53 3.05 -5.29
N ALA A 51 -2.71 2.96 -4.70
CA ALA A 51 -2.89 2.46 -3.35
C ALA A 51 -4.20 1.67 -3.22
N LEU A 52 -4.30 0.88 -2.15
CA LEU A 52 -5.55 0.23 -1.74
C LEU A 52 -6.05 0.83 -0.43
N GLY A 53 -7.34 1.15 -0.42
CA GLY A 53 -8.08 1.60 0.75
C GLY A 53 -9.21 0.63 1.12
N ASN A 54 -9.56 0.58 2.39
CA ASN A 54 -10.73 -0.15 2.87
C ASN A 54 -12.02 0.69 2.74
N ARG A 55 -13.16 0.13 3.15
CA ARG A 55 -14.48 0.78 3.03
C ARG A 55 -14.63 2.06 3.86
N LEU A 56 -13.75 2.27 4.84
CA LEU A 56 -13.73 3.44 5.71
C LEU A 56 -12.79 4.53 5.16
N GLY A 57 -12.20 4.33 3.97
CA GLY A 57 -11.24 5.25 3.38
C GLY A 57 -9.85 5.19 4.03
N VAL A 58 -9.56 4.16 4.84
CA VAL A 58 -8.23 3.96 5.42
C VAL A 58 -7.34 3.29 4.40
N ILE A 59 -6.20 3.92 4.08
CA ILE A 59 -5.21 3.38 3.14
C ILE A 59 -4.36 2.34 3.88
N PHE A 60 -4.10 1.21 3.24
CA PHE A 60 -3.32 0.12 3.85
C PHE A 60 -2.23 -0.48 2.95
N ALA A 61 -2.24 -0.18 1.65
CA ALA A 61 -1.17 -0.57 0.73
C ALA A 61 -0.90 0.55 -0.28
N VAL A 62 0.36 0.81 -0.61
CA VAL A 62 0.77 1.81 -1.61
C VAL A 62 1.92 1.26 -2.44
N ALA A 63 1.77 1.23 -3.76
CA ALA A 63 2.82 0.86 -4.70
C ALA A 63 3.76 2.05 -4.92
N LEU A 64 5.00 1.97 -4.43
CA LEU A 64 6.01 3.02 -4.60
C LEU A 64 6.91 2.80 -5.82
N GLY A 65 6.90 1.59 -6.39
CA GLY A 65 7.66 1.20 -7.57
C GLY A 65 7.59 -0.31 -7.81
N GLU A 66 8.24 -0.83 -8.86
CA GLU A 66 8.03 -2.21 -9.36
C GLU A 66 8.33 -3.30 -8.34
N LYS A 67 9.16 -2.96 -7.35
CA LYS A 67 9.57 -3.85 -6.29
C LYS A 67 9.29 -3.31 -4.90
N ASN A 68 8.64 -2.16 -4.77
CA ASN A 68 8.52 -1.48 -3.48
C ASN A 68 7.05 -1.25 -3.15
N LEU A 69 6.62 -1.87 -2.06
CA LEU A 69 5.27 -1.74 -1.54
C LEU A 69 5.35 -1.20 -0.12
N LEU A 70 4.59 -0.16 0.16
CA LEU A 70 4.40 0.35 1.50
C LEU A 70 3.10 -0.25 2.05
N LEU A 71 3.19 -1.01 3.13
CA LEU A 71 2.06 -1.71 3.73
C LEU A 71 1.84 -1.23 5.15
N ARG A 72 0.58 -1.11 5.54
CA ARG A 72 0.19 -0.83 6.92
C ARG A 72 0.18 -2.12 7.73
N LEU A 73 1.27 -2.43 8.42
CA LEU A 73 1.43 -3.69 9.16
C LEU A 73 1.53 -3.42 10.67
N PRO A 74 0.96 -4.30 11.52
CA PRO A 74 1.02 -4.16 12.98
C PRO A 74 2.42 -4.39 13.56
N GLY A 75 3.36 -4.92 12.76
CA GLY A 75 4.73 -5.20 13.16
C GLY A 75 5.60 -5.53 11.96
N VAL A 76 6.91 -5.71 12.20
CA VAL A 76 7.88 -6.08 11.17
C VAL A 76 7.62 -7.54 10.78
N PRO A 77 7.32 -7.83 9.50
CA PRO A 77 7.22 -9.22 9.03
C PRO A 77 8.60 -9.90 9.14
N GLY A 78 8.68 -11.00 9.89
CA GLY A 78 9.96 -11.63 10.25
C GLY A 78 10.66 -12.37 9.12
N ASP A 79 9.97 -12.58 8.00
CA ASP A 79 10.39 -13.39 6.86
C ASP A 79 10.82 -12.57 5.63
N ILE A 80 10.73 -11.23 5.67
CA ILE A 80 11.19 -10.34 4.60
C ILE A 80 12.09 -9.23 5.10
N PRO A 81 13.02 -8.75 4.25
CA PRO A 81 13.59 -7.43 4.42
C PRO A 81 12.46 -6.39 4.43
N ALA A 82 12.24 -5.76 5.57
CA ALA A 82 11.28 -4.69 5.76
C ALA A 82 11.92 -3.54 6.54
N PHE A 83 11.54 -2.33 6.18
CA PHE A 83 11.94 -1.10 6.87
C PHE A 83 10.69 -0.31 7.25
N SER A 84 10.67 0.34 8.41
CA SER A 84 9.54 1.19 8.80
C SER A 84 9.89 2.66 8.62
N PRO A 85 9.49 3.30 7.50
CA PRO A 85 9.76 4.72 7.29
C PRO A 85 8.86 5.64 8.12
N LEU A 86 7.70 5.13 8.57
CA LEU A 86 6.77 5.83 9.44
C LEU A 86 6.04 4.82 10.35
N PRO A 87 5.58 5.24 11.55
CA PRO A 87 4.92 4.34 12.49
C PRO A 87 3.72 3.61 11.88
N GLY A 88 3.65 2.29 12.08
CA GLY A 88 2.57 1.46 11.55
C GLY A 88 2.65 1.13 10.06
N TRP A 89 3.69 1.60 9.36
CA TRP A 89 3.93 1.30 7.96
C TRP A 89 5.27 0.61 7.76
N MET A 90 5.28 -0.34 6.84
CA MET A 90 6.43 -1.15 6.47
C MET A 90 6.64 -1.03 4.96
N LEU A 91 7.80 -0.52 4.58
CA LEU A 91 8.32 -0.66 3.23
C LEU A 91 8.85 -2.08 3.09
N VAL A 92 8.21 -2.84 2.22
CA VAL A 92 8.58 -4.20 1.88
C VAL A 92 9.00 -4.26 0.43
N GLU A 93 10.01 -5.07 0.15
CA GLU A 93 10.29 -5.41 -1.23
C GLU A 93 9.20 -6.39 -1.71
N ALA A 94 8.43 -5.99 -2.71
CA ALA A 94 7.56 -6.89 -3.47
C ALA A 94 8.46 -7.67 -4.43
N TRP A 95 9.02 -8.79 -3.96
CA TRP A 95 9.89 -9.62 -4.78
C TRP A 95 9.06 -10.09 -5.98
N GLY A 96 9.49 -9.71 -7.18
CA GLY A 96 8.79 -10.02 -8.43
C GLY A 96 8.68 -11.54 -8.62
N GLY A 97 7.49 -12.10 -8.38
CA GLY A 97 7.16 -13.48 -8.71
C GLY A 97 6.25 -14.23 -7.72
N ASP A 98 6.11 -13.80 -6.46
CA ASP A 98 5.29 -14.54 -5.48
C ASP A 98 3.96 -13.84 -5.19
N ASP A 99 2.93 -14.18 -5.98
CA ASP A 99 1.55 -13.68 -5.80
C ASP A 99 0.92 -14.12 -4.49
N GLY A 100 1.22 -15.34 -4.02
CA GLY A 100 0.69 -15.86 -2.76
C GLY A 100 1.18 -15.06 -1.56
N ARG A 101 2.46 -14.71 -1.57
CA ARG A 101 3.08 -13.87 -0.54
C ARG A 101 2.54 -12.44 -0.57
N LEU A 102 2.44 -11.83 -1.75
CA LEU A 102 1.86 -10.49 -1.91
C LEU A 102 0.43 -10.47 -1.36
N ALA A 103 -0.40 -11.45 -1.73
CA ALA A 103 -1.76 -11.58 -1.24
C ALA A 103 -1.84 -11.73 0.29
N GLY A 104 -0.93 -12.52 0.88
CA GLY A 104 -0.84 -12.68 2.34
C GLY A 104 -0.52 -11.37 3.06
N LEU A 105 0.48 -10.64 2.58
CA LEU A 105 0.89 -9.36 3.16
C LEU A 105 -0.21 -8.29 3.05
N VAL A 106 -0.86 -8.21 1.88
CA VAL A 106 -1.97 -7.27 1.65
C VAL A 106 -3.18 -7.60 2.54
N ARG A 107 -3.50 -8.89 2.74
CA ARG A 107 -4.54 -9.34 3.69
C ARG A 107 -4.21 -8.95 5.12
N THR A 108 -2.97 -9.19 5.56
CA THR A 108 -2.52 -8.79 6.90
C THR A 108 -2.65 -7.28 7.09
N ALA A 109 -2.29 -6.50 6.06
CA ALA A 109 -2.41 -5.05 6.12
C ALA A 109 -3.86 -4.59 6.21
N LEU A 110 -4.76 -5.19 5.43
CA LEU A 110 -6.20 -4.93 5.51
C LEU A 110 -6.76 -5.27 6.90
N GLY A 111 -6.48 -6.47 7.43
CA GLY A 111 -6.93 -6.87 8.77
C GLY A 111 -6.40 -5.96 9.88
N GLY A 112 -5.19 -5.41 9.70
CA GLY A 112 -4.63 -4.38 10.58
C GLY A 112 -5.41 -3.06 10.61
N THR A 113 -6.34 -2.85 9.66
CA THR A 113 -7.20 -1.65 9.61
C THR A 113 -8.60 -1.85 10.17
N GLU A 114 -9.03 -3.09 10.43
CA GLU A 114 -10.40 -3.37 10.90
C GLU A 114 -10.66 -2.88 12.34
N GLY A 115 -9.62 -2.56 13.11
CA GLY A 115 -9.71 -1.98 14.45
C GLY A 115 -9.55 -0.45 14.50
N LEU A 116 -9.45 0.22 13.35
CA LEU A 116 -9.28 1.67 13.28
C LEU A 116 -10.63 2.33 13.09
N GLU A 117 -11.06 3.11 14.09
CA GLU A 117 -12.23 3.97 13.96
C GLU A 117 -11.95 5.14 13.00
N PRO A 118 -12.93 5.58 12.18
CA PRO A 118 -12.77 6.67 11.22
C PRO A 118 -12.48 8.04 11.86
#